data_AF-A0A9N9G3S2-F1
#
_entry.id   AF-A0A9N9G3S2-F1
#
_cell.length_a   1.000
_cell.length_b   1.000
_cell.length_c   1.000
_cell.angle_alpha   90.00
_cell.angle_beta   90.00
_cell.angle_gamma   90.00
#
_symmetry.space_group_name_H-M   'P 1'
#
loop_
_entity.id
_entity.type
_entity.pdbx_description
1 polymer ?
#
loop_
_entity_poly.entity_id
_entity_poly.type
_entity_poly.pdbx_seq_one_letter_code
_entity_poly.pdbx_strand_id
1 'polypeptide(L)'
;MYSVTYWIRLWNDLFEEVNKFHFDNEPKFERSQFSNFSSCINEEDIRNAFYSNICQVLNVLLPDYEFSRQPVLIAGIPDFSAIFAAFEFIAPIEIKREHVLQLLLLDGEQTFLYFDNK
;
A
#
# COMPACT_ATOMS: atom_id res chain seq x y z
N MET A 1 -18.67 11.20 17.91
CA MET A 1 -17.19 11.15 17.95
C MET A 1 -16.76 9.83 18.58
N TYR A 2 -16.89 8.72 17.84
CA TYR A 2 -16.48 7.35 18.27
C TYR A 2 -15.81 6.56 17.13
N SER A 3 -15.68 7.18 15.95
CA SER A 3 -15.18 6.50 14.76
C SER A 3 -13.66 6.38 14.81
N VAL A 4 -12.92 7.49 14.94
CA VAL A 4 -11.46 7.52 14.85
C VAL A 4 -10.76 6.50 15.76
N THR A 5 -11.20 6.37 17.01
CA THR A 5 -10.61 5.43 17.98
C THR A 5 -10.83 3.95 17.63
N TYR A 6 -11.94 3.61 16.97
CA TYR A 6 -12.20 2.23 16.53
C TYR A 6 -11.32 1.86 15.33
N TRP A 7 -11.12 2.79 14.38
CA TRP A 7 -10.25 2.60 13.22
C TRP A 7 -8.78 2.45 13.62
N ILE A 8 -8.28 3.27 14.56
CA ILE A 8 -6.91 3.14 15.09
C ILE A 8 -6.69 1.76 15.72
N ARG A 9 -7.69 1.24 16.45
CA ARG A 9 -7.60 -0.08 17.09
C ARG A 9 -7.55 -1.22 16.06
N LEU A 10 -8.37 -1.17 15.02
CA LEU A 10 -8.34 -2.16 13.94
C LEU A 10 -7.00 -2.19 13.21
N TRP A 11 -6.38 -1.02 13.00
CA TRP A 11 -5.05 -0.94 12.40
C TRP A 11 -3.98 -1.54 13.32
N ASN A 12 -3.99 -1.20 14.61
CA ASN A 12 -3.04 -1.77 15.57
C ASN A 12 -3.16 -3.29 15.66
N ASP A 13 -4.39 -3.80 15.75
CA ASP A 13 -4.65 -5.25 15.80
C ASP A 13 -4.17 -5.93 14.51
N LEU A 14 -4.42 -5.33 13.34
CA LEU A 14 -3.89 -5.83 12.06
C LEU A 14 -2.36 -5.87 12.05
N PHE A 15 -1.69 -4.80 12.48
CA PHE A 15 -0.23 -4.75 12.49
C PHE A 15 0.38 -5.74 13.47
N GLU A 16 -0.23 -5.93 14.64
CA GLU A 16 0.21 -6.99 15.56
C GLU A 16 0.13 -8.38 14.92
N GLU A 17 -0.95 -8.68 14.20
CA GLU A 17 -1.10 -9.97 13.51
C GLU A 17 -0.10 -10.12 12.34
N VAL A 18 0.09 -9.07 11.53
CA VAL A 18 1.09 -9.08 10.44
C VAL A 18 2.50 -9.28 11.00
N ASN A 19 2.85 -8.63 12.11
CA ASN A 19 4.17 -8.76 12.73
C ASN A 19 4.43 -10.14 13.36
N LYS A 20 3.37 -10.89 13.71
CA LYS A 20 3.49 -12.29 14.16
C LYS A 20 3.78 -13.25 13.00
N PHE A 21 3.47 -12.86 11.77
CA PHE A 21 3.69 -13.69 10.61
C PHE A 21 5.15 -13.62 10.15
N HIS A 22 5.85 -14.75 10.15
CA HIS A 22 7.23 -14.85 9.68
C HIS A 22 7.28 -15.06 8.17
N PHE A 23 7.21 -13.97 7.40
CA PHE A 23 7.30 -14.01 5.94
C PHE A 23 8.56 -14.73 5.44
N ASP A 24 9.67 -14.62 6.16
CA ASP A 24 10.95 -15.26 5.80
C ASP A 24 10.92 -16.80 5.81
N ASN A 25 9.90 -17.41 6.45
CA ASN A 25 9.75 -18.87 6.48
C ASN A 25 9.04 -19.44 5.23
N GLU A 26 8.48 -18.57 4.39
CA GLU A 26 7.74 -18.94 3.18
C GLU A 26 8.61 -18.61 1.95
N PRO A 27 9.16 -19.60 1.24
CA PRO A 27 10.10 -19.36 0.13
C PRO A 27 9.55 -18.45 -0.98
N LYS A 28 8.23 -18.41 -1.15
CA LYS A 28 7.59 -17.49 -2.10
C LYS A 28 7.79 -16.02 -1.74
N PHE A 29 7.93 -15.68 -0.46
CA PHE A 29 8.15 -14.31 0.01
C PHE A 29 9.63 -13.93 0.13
N GLU A 30 10.53 -14.67 -0.54
CA GLU A 30 11.92 -14.27 -0.69
C GLU A 30 12.05 -12.81 -1.16
N ARG A 31 13.13 -12.15 -0.72
CA ARG A 31 13.35 -10.73 -0.96
C ARG A 31 13.28 -10.42 -2.46
N SER A 32 12.27 -9.65 -2.84
CA SER A 32 12.07 -9.24 -4.22
C SER A 32 13.19 -8.32 -4.70
N GLN A 33 13.63 -8.52 -5.95
CA GLN A 33 14.60 -7.63 -6.58
C GLN A 33 13.86 -6.43 -7.18
N PHE A 34 13.95 -5.29 -6.50
CA PHE A 34 13.39 -4.06 -7.01
C PHE A 34 14.25 -3.47 -8.12
N SER A 35 13.59 -3.02 -9.17
CA SER A 35 14.22 -2.25 -10.25
C SER A 35 14.63 -0.88 -9.74
N ASN A 36 15.82 -0.43 -10.15
CA ASN A 36 16.34 0.88 -9.77
C ASN A 36 15.73 1.98 -10.65
N PHE A 37 14.91 2.85 -10.06
CA PHE A 37 14.38 4.05 -10.70
C PHE A 37 15.22 5.25 -10.27
N SER A 38 16.36 5.44 -10.94
CA SER A 38 17.38 6.45 -10.57
C SER A 38 16.94 7.92 -10.69
N SER A 39 15.78 8.20 -11.29
CA SER A 39 15.26 9.56 -11.48
C SER A 39 13.73 9.59 -11.44
N CYS A 40 13.16 9.57 -10.24
CA CYS A 40 11.73 9.87 -10.04
C CYS A 40 11.56 11.38 -9.83
N ILE A 41 11.17 12.09 -10.88
CA ILE A 41 11.08 13.56 -10.88
C ILE A 41 9.66 14.00 -10.60
N ASN A 42 8.68 13.26 -11.13
CA ASN A 42 7.26 13.57 -11.00
C ASN A 42 6.47 12.45 -10.29
N GLU A 43 5.17 12.69 -10.04
CA GLU A 43 4.30 11.73 -9.36
C GLU A 43 4.04 10.50 -10.22
N GLU A 44 3.94 10.67 -11.53
CA GLU A 44 3.79 9.56 -12.47
C GLU A 44 5.01 8.63 -12.48
N ASP A 45 6.23 9.17 -12.33
CA ASP A 45 7.44 8.34 -12.21
C ASP A 45 7.38 7.47 -10.95
N ILE A 46 6.88 8.02 -9.83
CA ILE A 46 6.70 7.28 -8.57
C ILE A 46 5.60 6.23 -8.73
N ARG A 47 4.48 6.55 -9.39
CA ARG A 47 3.43 5.57 -9.70
C ARG A 47 3.99 4.43 -10.54
N ASN A 48 4.79 4.72 -11.56
CA ASN A 48 5.41 3.67 -12.39
C ASN A 48 6.41 2.81 -11.62
N ALA A 49 7.22 3.41 -10.74
CA ALA A 49 8.11 2.69 -9.86
C ALA A 49 7.35 1.78 -8.89
N PHE A 50 6.28 2.30 -8.27
CA PHE A 50 5.42 1.55 -7.37
C PHE A 50 4.73 0.38 -8.09
N TYR A 51 4.18 0.62 -9.29
CA TYR A 51 3.56 -0.42 -10.09
C TYR A 51 4.53 -1.57 -10.39
N SER A 52 5.73 -1.22 -10.86
CA SER A 52 6.71 -2.20 -11.34
C SER A 52 7.34 -2.98 -10.18
N ASN A 53 7.64 -2.31 -9.07
CA ASN A 53 8.34 -2.92 -7.93
C ASN A 53 7.40 -3.57 -6.91
N ILE A 54 6.19 -3.04 -6.74
CA ILE A 54 5.26 -3.50 -5.72
C ILE A 54 4.09 -4.24 -6.34
N CYS A 55 3.27 -3.60 -7.18
CA CYS A 55 2.04 -4.22 -7.70
C CYS A 55 2.33 -5.50 -8.51
N GLN A 56 3.30 -5.46 -9.43
CA GLN A 56 3.63 -6.65 -10.23
C GLN A 56 4.14 -7.81 -9.37
N VAL A 57 4.97 -7.51 -8.37
CA VAL A 57 5.47 -8.51 -7.42
C VAL A 57 4.31 -9.10 -6.63
N LEU A 58 3.44 -8.26 -6.06
CA LEU A 58 2.29 -8.71 -5.28
C LEU A 58 1.31 -9.55 -6.11
N ASN A 59 1.10 -9.22 -7.39
CA ASN A 59 0.28 -10.04 -8.30
C ASN A 59 0.84 -11.45 -8.51
N VAL A 60 2.17 -11.63 -8.44
CA VAL A 60 2.80 -12.96 -8.50
C VAL A 60 2.66 -13.70 -7.17
N LEU A 61 2.84 -12.99 -6.05
CA LEU A 61 2.87 -13.58 -4.71
C LEU A 61 1.49 -13.90 -4.16
N LEU A 62 0.48 -13.11 -4.54
CA LEU A 62 -0.89 -13.15 -4.05
C LEU A 62 -1.84 -13.31 -5.24
N PRO A 63 -1.92 -14.50 -5.85
CA PRO A 63 -2.67 -14.72 -7.09
C PRO A 63 -4.20 -14.52 -6.98
N ASP A 64 -4.73 -14.52 -5.75
CA ASP A 64 -6.14 -14.23 -5.47
C ASP A 64 -6.44 -12.72 -5.48
N TYR A 65 -5.40 -11.88 -5.59
CA TYR A 65 -5.50 -10.43 -5.67
C TYR A 65 -5.06 -9.92 -7.04
N GLU A 66 -5.72 -8.85 -7.50
CA GLU A 66 -5.32 -8.07 -8.66
C GLU A 66 -4.97 -6.64 -8.23
N PHE A 67 -3.68 -6.33 -8.23
CA PHE A 67 -3.13 -4.99 -8.05
C PHE A 67 -2.96 -4.31 -9.40
N SER A 68 -3.74 -3.26 -9.67
CA SER A 68 -3.76 -2.62 -10.99
C SER A 68 -4.03 -1.12 -10.92
N ARG A 69 -3.90 -0.45 -12.08
CA ARG A 69 -4.36 0.94 -12.31
C ARG A 69 -5.75 0.97 -12.95
N GLN A 70 -6.43 -0.17 -13.01
CA GLN A 70 -7.73 -0.23 -13.68
C GLN A 70 -8.74 0.60 -12.90
N PRO A 71 -9.60 1.36 -13.60
CA PRO A 71 -10.72 2.02 -12.97
C PRO A 71 -11.58 1.02 -12.22
N VAL A 72 -11.94 1.37 -10.99
CA VAL A 72 -12.84 0.60 -10.12
C VAL A 72 -14.10 1.39 -9.84
N LEU A 73 -15.21 0.69 -9.62
CA LEU A 73 -16.53 1.30 -9.38
C LEU A 73 -16.68 1.82 -7.94
N ILE A 74 -15.80 2.74 -7.55
CA ILE A 74 -15.85 3.44 -6.27
C ILE A 74 -15.98 4.95 -6.48
N ALA A 75 -16.31 5.69 -5.43
CA ALA A 75 -16.26 7.15 -5.48
C ALA A 75 -14.80 7.63 -5.50
N GLY A 76 -14.41 8.39 -6.54
CA GLY A 76 -13.05 8.86 -6.74
C GLY A 76 -12.28 8.04 -7.78
N ILE A 77 -11.03 8.42 -8.05
CA ILE A 77 -10.14 7.73 -8.99
C ILE A 77 -8.84 7.44 -8.24
N PRO A 78 -8.66 6.21 -7.73
CA PRO A 78 -7.45 5.86 -7.02
C PRO A 78 -6.26 5.74 -7.99
N ASP A 79 -5.04 6.00 -7.51
CA ASP A 79 -3.82 5.73 -8.27
C ASP A 79 -3.68 4.25 -8.61
N PHE A 80 -4.01 3.37 -7.66
CA PHE A 80 -4.07 1.92 -7.83
C PHE A 80 -5.24 1.32 -7.05
N SER A 81 -5.65 0.11 -7.44
CA SER A 81 -6.59 -0.71 -6.68
C SER A 81 -6.01 -2.09 -6.45
N ALA A 82 -6.37 -2.71 -5.32
CA ALA A 82 -6.19 -4.13 -5.07
C ALA A 82 -7.56 -4.78 -4.94
N ILE A 83 -7.88 -5.71 -5.85
CA ILE A 83 -9.16 -6.39 -5.91
C ILE A 83 -8.96 -7.84 -5.47
N PHE A 84 -9.71 -8.29 -4.46
CA PHE A 84 -9.72 -9.70 -4.08
C PHE A 84 -10.79 -10.46 -4.86
N ALA A 85 -10.38 -11.43 -5.68
CA ALA A 85 -11.23 -12.09 -6.67
C ALA A 85 -12.48 -12.76 -6.07
N ALA A 86 -12.40 -13.28 -4.84
CA ALA A 86 -13.49 -14.05 -4.25
C ALA A 86 -14.56 -13.21 -3.54
N PHE A 87 -14.25 -11.97 -3.13
CA PHE A 87 -15.18 -11.14 -2.33
C PHE A 87 -15.43 -9.75 -2.92
N GLU A 88 -14.92 -9.46 -4.12
CA GLU A 88 -14.98 -8.14 -4.76
C GLU A 88 -14.54 -7.00 -3.81
N PHE A 89 -13.68 -7.33 -2.85
CA PHE A 89 -13.15 -6.35 -1.92
C PHE A 89 -12.12 -5.50 -2.66
N ILE A 90 -12.34 -4.19 -2.67
CA ILE A 90 -11.48 -3.23 -3.35
C ILE A 90 -10.79 -2.39 -2.29
N ALA A 91 -9.46 -2.52 -2.20
CA ALA A 91 -8.63 -1.59 -1.46
C ALA A 91 -8.08 -0.53 -2.42
N PRO A 92 -8.52 0.74 -2.34
CA PRO A 92 -7.89 1.82 -3.08
C PRO A 92 -6.52 2.16 -2.47
N ILE A 93 -5.53 2.41 -3.33
CA ILE A 93 -4.18 2.78 -2.95
C ILE A 93 -3.86 4.11 -3.60
N GLU A 94 -3.49 5.08 -2.78
CA GLU A 94 -3.09 6.43 -3.18
C GLU A 94 -1.61 6.63 -2.93
N ILE A 95 -0.89 7.11 -3.93
CA ILE A 95 0.52 7.43 -3.80
C ILE A 95 0.65 8.95 -3.74
N LYS A 96 1.29 9.44 -2.68
CA LYS A 96 1.55 10.87 -2.50
C LYS A 96 3.00 11.06 -2.11
N ARG A 97 3.57 12.19 -2.56
CA ARG A 97 4.93 12.58 -2.16
C ARG A 97 4.92 13.02 -0.70
N GLU A 98 5.99 12.72 0.00
CA GLU A 98 6.13 13.01 1.43
C GLU A 98 5.80 14.48 1.78
N HIS A 99 6.26 15.46 0.98
CA HIS A 99 5.99 16.87 1.23
C HIS A 99 4.50 17.26 1.07
N VAL A 100 3.73 16.54 0.24
CA VAL A 100 2.28 16.73 0.13
C VAL A 100 1.58 16.19 1.38
N LEU A 101 2.08 15.07 1.90
CA LEU A 101 1.59 14.50 3.15
C LEU A 101 1.88 15.43 4.33
N GLN A 102 3.07 16.04 4.39
CA GLN A 102 3.43 17.05 5.40
C GLN A 102 2.52 18.29 5.40
N LEU A 103 2.00 18.69 4.24
CA LEU A 103 1.02 19.78 4.11
C LEU A 103 -0.37 19.37 4.63
N LEU A 104 -0.83 18.14 4.34
CA LEU A 104 -2.06 17.58 4.90
C LEU A 104 -1.96 17.35 6.42
N LEU A 105 -0.74 17.06 6.91
CA LEU A 105 -0.43 16.81 8.31
C LEU A 105 -0.51 18.05 9.22
N LEU A 106 -0.44 19.26 8.67
CA LEU A 106 -0.60 20.50 9.44
C LEU A 106 -2.05 20.79 9.82
N ASP A 107 -3.03 20.11 9.20
CA ASP A 107 -4.47 20.27 9.46
C ASP A 107 -5.09 19.16 10.34
N GLY A 108 -4.28 18.23 10.87
CA GLY A 108 -4.65 17.35 11.99
C GLY A 108 -4.91 15.86 11.68
N GLU A 109 -4.45 15.05 12.63
CA GLU A 109 -4.51 13.57 12.80
C GLU A 109 -3.58 12.71 11.92
N GLN A 110 -2.61 12.06 12.59
CA GLN A 110 -1.60 11.17 12.02
C GLN A 110 -2.07 9.71 11.98
N THR A 111 -1.76 9.04 10.87
CA THR A 111 -1.44 7.61 10.82
C THR A 111 -0.35 7.39 9.78
N PHE A 112 0.92 7.42 10.17
CA PHE A 112 2.02 6.95 9.32
C PHE A 112 2.77 5.80 9.98
N LEU A 113 3.06 4.79 9.16
CA LEU A 113 3.95 3.69 9.46
C LEU A 113 5.39 4.19 9.27
N TYR A 114 6.15 4.21 10.37
CA TYR A 114 7.60 4.29 10.30
C TYR A 114 8.13 2.88 10.00
N PHE A 115 8.69 2.68 8.82
CA PHE A 115 9.53 1.52 8.59
C PHE A 115 10.91 1.84 9.15
N ASP A 116 11.27 1.21 10.26
CA ASP A 116 12.60 1.33 10.84
C ASP A 116 13.64 0.90 9.81
N ASN A 117 14.54 1.83 9.46
CA ASN A 117 15.74 1.51 8.70
C ASN A 117 16.71 0.79 9.64
N LYS A 118 16.80 -0.54 9.53
CA LYS A 118 17.97 -1.29 9.98
C LYS A 118 18.89 -1.59 8.81
#